data_AF-A0A965AZY3-F1
#
_entry.id   AF-A0A965AZY3-F1
#
_cell.length_a   1.000
_cell.length_b   1.000
_cell.length_c   1.000
_cell.angle_alpha   90.00
_cell.angle_beta   90.00
_cell.angle_gamma   90.00
#
_symmetry.space_group_name_H-M   'P 1'
#
loop_
_entity.id
_entity.type
_entity.pdbx_description
1 polymer ?
#
loop_
_entity_poly.entity_id
_entity_poly.type
_entity_poly.pdbx_seq_one_letter_code
_entity_poly.pdbx_strand_id
1 'polypeptide(L)'
;MDIYSQMEDASNFSKKDEDRNRKKYENESKVRLQKIITTKLRTSFIGALSSFEQTFGDLWGYGINEADLTDKQRKWRELWDLCRTNVLNNGNHQIRSCENEIMQYIVYWNRHQNILKKKED
;
A
#
# COMPACT_ATOMS: atom_id res chain seq x y z
N MET A 1 -25.20 -19.08 42.21
CA MET A 1 -25.04 -17.96 41.26
C MET A 1 -26.43 -17.67 40.72
N ASP A 2 -27.00 -16.52 41.06
CA ASP A 2 -28.39 -16.16 40.70
C ASP A 2 -28.53 -15.98 39.17
N ILE A 3 -29.72 -16.27 38.63
CA ILE A 3 -30.05 -16.19 37.19
C ILE A 3 -29.72 -14.80 36.65
N TYR A 4 -29.99 -13.75 37.42
CA TYR A 4 -29.67 -12.37 37.04
C TYR A 4 -28.17 -12.14 36.83
N SER A 5 -27.31 -12.71 37.68
CA SER A 5 -25.85 -12.64 37.55
C SER A 5 -25.38 -13.39 36.30
N GLN A 6 -25.97 -14.54 35.98
CA GLN A 6 -25.63 -15.29 34.77
C GLN A 6 -26.04 -14.53 33.48
N MET A 7 -27.20 -13.85 33.50
CA MET A 7 -27.66 -13.03 32.37
C MET A 7 -26.78 -11.78 32.17
N GLU A 8 -26.34 -11.15 33.24
CA GLU A 8 -25.43 -10.01 33.19
C GLU A 8 -24.06 -10.41 32.63
N ASP A 9 -23.52 -11.55 33.09
CA ASP A 9 -22.26 -12.11 32.58
C ASP A 9 -22.34 -12.45 31.08
N ALA A 10 -23.45 -13.05 30.63
CA ALA A 10 -23.69 -13.35 29.22
C ALA A 10 -23.78 -12.07 28.36
N SER A 11 -24.46 -11.03 28.85
CA SER A 11 -24.57 -9.73 28.17
C SER A 11 -23.20 -9.04 28.06
N ASN A 12 -22.42 -9.05 29.14
CA ASN A 12 -21.06 -8.50 29.16
C ASN A 12 -20.12 -9.28 28.24
N PHE A 13 -20.29 -10.60 28.14
CA PHE A 13 -19.53 -11.44 27.21
C PHE A 13 -19.88 -11.11 25.75
N SER A 14 -21.16 -10.99 25.40
CA SER A 14 -21.59 -10.63 24.03
C SER A 14 -21.00 -9.29 23.58
N LYS A 15 -21.10 -8.25 24.43
CA LYS A 15 -20.53 -6.92 24.13
C LYS A 15 -19.02 -6.98 23.90
N LYS A 16 -18.29 -7.76 24.71
CA LYS A 16 -16.84 -7.93 24.56
C LYS A 16 -16.49 -8.66 23.26
N ASP A 17 -17.28 -9.65 22.86
CA ASP A 17 -17.05 -10.38 21.61
C ASP A 17 -17.34 -9.50 20.38
N GLU A 18 -18.43 -8.73 20.41
CA GLU A 18 -18.76 -7.72 19.39
C GLU A 18 -17.65 -6.68 19.23
N ASP A 19 -17.15 -6.13 20.34
CA ASP A 19 -16.04 -5.17 20.33
C ASP A 19 -14.74 -5.80 19.77
N ARG A 20 -14.47 -7.06 20.11
CA ARG A 20 -13.31 -7.79 19.59
C ARG A 20 -13.42 -7.99 18.07
N ASN A 21 -14.58 -8.44 17.60
CA ASN A 21 -14.86 -8.66 16.19
C ASN A 21 -14.78 -7.35 15.40
N ARG A 22 -15.31 -6.25 15.95
CA ARG A 22 -15.21 -4.92 15.39
C ARG A 22 -13.76 -4.46 15.24
N LYS A 23 -12.96 -4.50 16.32
CA LYS A 23 -11.54 -4.11 16.28
C LYS A 23 -10.73 -4.95 15.30
N LYS A 24 -11.01 -6.25 15.23
CA LYS A 24 -10.40 -7.15 14.24
C LYS A 24 -10.73 -6.70 12.82
N TYR A 25 -12.00 -6.38 12.54
CA TYR A 25 -12.42 -5.93 11.22
C TYR A 25 -11.82 -4.59 10.80
N GLU A 26 -11.73 -3.63 11.73
CA GLU A 26 -11.06 -2.34 11.52
C GLU A 26 -9.58 -2.54 11.17
N ASN A 27 -8.90 -3.43 11.90
CA ASN A 27 -7.50 -3.75 11.65
C ASN A 27 -7.29 -4.44 10.28
N GLU A 28 -8.12 -5.43 9.95
CA GLU A 28 -8.06 -6.12 8.64
C GLU A 28 -8.31 -5.15 7.48
N SER A 29 -9.28 -4.24 7.64
CA SER A 29 -9.59 -3.19 6.67
C SER A 29 -8.41 -2.24 6.47
N LYS A 30 -7.76 -1.83 7.56
CA LYS A 30 -6.55 -1.00 7.52
C LYS A 30 -5.39 -1.69 6.81
N VAL A 31 -5.06 -2.92 7.21
CA VAL A 31 -3.97 -3.71 6.61
C VAL A 31 -4.23 -3.92 5.11
N ARG A 32 -5.47 -4.19 4.72
CA ARG A 32 -5.87 -4.31 3.31
C ARG A 32 -5.60 -3.03 2.54
N LEU A 33 -6.07 -1.88 3.05
CA LEU A 33 -5.89 -0.58 2.40
C LEU A 33 -4.40 -0.22 2.27
N GLN A 34 -3.64 -0.38 3.36
CA GLN A 34 -2.20 -0.14 3.38
C GLN A 34 -1.49 -0.98 2.32
N LYS A 35 -1.75 -2.29 2.26
CA LYS A 35 -1.15 -3.18 1.25
C LYS A 35 -1.46 -2.71 -0.18
N ILE A 36 -2.70 -2.32 -0.45
CA ILE A 36 -3.11 -1.88 -1.79
C ILE A 36 -2.39 -0.58 -2.18
N ILE A 37 -2.39 0.42 -1.30
CA ILE A 37 -1.80 1.73 -1.58
C ILE A 37 -0.28 1.62 -1.75
N THR A 38 0.41 0.94 -0.83
CA THR A 38 1.86 0.75 -0.91
C THR A 38 2.28 0.01 -2.18
N THR A 39 1.52 -1.01 -2.59
CA THR A 39 1.77 -1.69 -3.87
C THR A 39 1.55 -0.76 -5.06
N LYS A 40 0.45 0.00 -5.10
CA LYS A 40 0.17 0.93 -6.21
C LYS A 40 1.24 2.00 -6.34
N LEU A 41 1.66 2.62 -5.22
CA LEU A 41 2.73 3.61 -5.22
C LEU A 41 4.04 2.99 -5.71
N ARG A 42 4.46 1.86 -5.14
CA ARG A 42 5.68 1.15 -5.56
C ARG A 42 5.66 0.82 -7.05
N THR A 43 4.59 0.20 -7.55
CA THR A 43 4.45 -0.15 -8.96
C THR A 43 4.46 1.08 -9.86
N SER A 44 3.89 2.21 -9.42
CA SER A 44 3.93 3.46 -10.19
C SER A 44 5.36 4.00 -10.33
N PHE A 45 6.15 4.03 -9.24
CA PHE A 45 7.55 4.49 -9.30
C PHE A 45 8.44 3.56 -10.13
N ILE A 46 8.31 2.25 -9.94
CA ILE A 46 9.06 1.24 -10.70
C ILE A 46 8.66 1.29 -12.18
N GLY A 47 7.37 1.43 -12.49
CA GLY A 47 6.88 1.56 -13.86
C GLY A 47 7.39 2.83 -14.54
N ALA A 48 7.44 3.95 -13.82
CA ALA A 48 8.02 5.19 -14.34
C ALA A 48 9.51 5.00 -14.67
N LEU A 49 10.31 4.49 -13.73
CA LEU A 49 11.73 4.22 -13.96
C LEU A 49 11.96 3.26 -15.14
N SER A 50 11.17 2.19 -15.23
CA SER A 50 11.22 1.24 -16.35
C SER A 50 10.90 1.92 -17.69
N SER A 51 9.96 2.87 -17.72
CA SER A 51 9.64 3.64 -18.93
C SER A 51 10.81 4.54 -19.36
N PHE A 52 11.50 5.16 -18.39
CA PHE A 52 12.73 5.92 -18.67
C PHE A 52 13.84 5.02 -19.21
N GLU A 53 14.05 3.85 -18.59
CA GLU A 53 15.04 2.86 -19.03
C GLU A 53 14.77 2.37 -20.47
N GLN A 54 13.50 2.11 -20.82
CA GLN A 54 13.14 1.66 -22.16
C GLN A 54 13.26 2.77 -23.22
N THR A 55 12.99 4.03 -22.85
CA THR A 55 12.94 5.14 -23.82
C THR A 55 14.29 5.82 -24.02
N PHE A 56 15.07 5.96 -22.96
CA PHE A 56 16.33 6.73 -22.94
C PHE A 56 17.54 5.87 -22.60
N GLY A 57 17.35 4.57 -22.35
CA GLY A 57 18.37 3.64 -21.87
C GLY A 57 19.65 3.61 -22.70
N ASP A 58 19.55 3.80 -24.01
CA ASP A 58 20.68 3.82 -24.94
C ASP A 58 21.76 4.84 -24.53
N LEU A 59 21.36 5.95 -23.90
CA LEU A 59 22.27 7.01 -23.43
C LEU A 59 23.28 6.52 -22.39
N TRP A 60 22.89 5.55 -21.57
CA TRP A 60 23.73 4.93 -20.53
C TRP A 60 23.95 3.42 -20.76
N GLY A 61 23.69 2.97 -21.99
CA GLY A 61 23.88 1.59 -22.43
C GLY A 61 23.01 0.57 -21.70
N TYR A 62 21.74 0.88 -21.43
CA TYR A 62 20.80 -0.05 -20.79
C TYR A 62 20.80 -1.43 -21.48
N GLY A 63 20.89 -2.50 -20.69
CA GLY A 63 20.99 -3.88 -21.19
C GLY A 63 22.38 -4.28 -21.71
N ILE A 64 23.34 -3.36 -21.78
CA ILE A 64 24.74 -3.62 -22.17
C ILE A 64 25.59 -3.89 -20.92
N ASN A 65 26.49 -4.87 -21.02
CA ASN A 65 27.48 -5.19 -20.00
C ASN A 65 28.42 -4.01 -19.77
N GLU A 66 28.87 -3.85 -18.52
CA GLU A 66 29.68 -2.70 -18.12
C GLU A 66 31.06 -2.65 -18.81
N ALA A 67 31.58 -3.81 -19.22
CA ALA A 67 32.83 -3.92 -19.98
C ALA A 67 32.70 -3.36 -21.41
N ASP A 68 31.48 -3.36 -21.97
CA ASP A 68 31.21 -2.97 -23.36
C ASP A 68 30.69 -1.51 -23.46
N LEU A 69 30.60 -0.80 -22.34
CA LEU A 69 30.16 0.59 -22.31
C LEU A 69 31.25 1.53 -22.83
N THR A 70 30.85 2.47 -23.69
CA THR A 70 31.69 3.61 -24.04
C THR A 70 31.92 4.51 -22.82
N ASP A 71 33.01 5.28 -22.80
CA ASP A 71 33.30 6.24 -21.72
C ASP A 71 32.16 7.24 -21.50
N LYS A 72 31.48 7.63 -22.58
CA LYS A 72 30.31 8.52 -22.52
C LYS A 72 29.14 7.82 -21.81
N GLN A 73 28.82 6.58 -22.19
CA GLN A 73 27.74 5.82 -21.55
C GLN A 73 28.04 5.52 -20.09
N ARG A 74 29.31 5.27 -19.72
CA ARG A 74 29.73 5.06 -18.33
C ARG A 74 29.40 6.29 -17.46
N LYS A 75 29.76 7.49 -17.92
CA LYS A 75 29.42 8.75 -17.22
C LYS A 75 27.91 8.95 -17.09
N TRP A 76 27.14 8.69 -18.16
CA TRP A 76 25.69 8.78 -18.10
C TRP A 76 25.06 7.74 -17.19
N ARG A 77 25.64 6.53 -17.11
CA ARG A 77 25.19 5.47 -16.21
C ARG A 77 25.36 5.87 -14.76
N GLU A 78 26.50 6.44 -14.38
CA GLU A 78 26.71 6.95 -13.02
C GLU A 78 25.65 8.00 -12.62
N LEU A 79 25.33 8.93 -13.53
CA LEU A 79 24.28 9.93 -13.30
C LEU A 79 22.88 9.30 -13.22
N TRP A 80 22.59 8.33 -14.08
CA TRP A 80 21.33 7.60 -14.06
C TRP A 80 21.18 6.81 -12.76
N ASP A 81 22.20 6.10 -12.32
CA ASP A 81 22.17 5.29 -11.09
C ASP A 81 21.95 6.15 -9.85
N LEU A 82 22.58 7.34 -9.80
CA LEU A 82 22.33 8.34 -8.77
C LEU A 82 20.88 8.83 -8.81
N CYS A 83 20.38 9.20 -9.98
CA CYS A 83 19.01 9.67 -10.17
C CYS A 83 17.98 8.60 -9.75
N ARG A 84 18.15 7.37 -10.26
CA ARG A 84 17.32 6.21 -9.96
C ARG A 84 17.30 5.91 -8.47
N THR A 85 18.46 5.95 -7.81
CA THR A 85 18.58 5.77 -6.35
C THR A 85 17.81 6.84 -5.59
N ASN A 86 17.93 8.11 -5.98
CA ASN A 86 17.20 9.22 -5.37
C ASN A 86 15.68 9.08 -5.53
N VAL A 87 15.22 8.71 -6.73
CA VAL A 87 13.79 8.44 -6.99
C VAL A 87 13.27 7.31 -6.13
N LEU A 88 14.01 6.18 -6.04
CA LEU A 88 13.61 5.04 -5.20
C LEU A 88 13.59 5.38 -3.71
N ASN A 89 14.59 6.12 -3.23
CA ASN A 89 14.65 6.56 -1.84
C ASN A 89 13.48 7.48 -1.50
N ASN A 90 13.16 8.44 -2.37
CA ASN A 90 12.00 9.30 -2.20
C ASN A 90 10.70 8.47 -2.23
N GLY A 91 10.53 7.56 -3.19
CA GLY A 91 9.37 6.69 -3.27
C GLY A 91 9.17 5.85 -1.99
N ASN A 92 10.25 5.29 -1.45
CA ASN A 92 10.23 4.55 -0.18
C ASN A 92 9.87 5.44 1.01
N HIS A 93 10.36 6.69 1.06
CA HIS A 93 9.97 7.65 2.09
C HIS A 93 8.48 7.98 2.00
N GLN A 94 7.96 8.24 0.80
CA GLN A 94 6.53 8.52 0.59
C GLN A 94 5.65 7.34 1.00
N ILE A 95 6.07 6.11 0.71
CA ILE A 95 5.39 4.90 1.17
C ILE A 95 5.30 4.88 2.70
N ARG A 96 6.42 5.05 3.41
CA ARG A 96 6.42 5.07 4.89
C ARG A 96 5.55 6.19 5.46
N SER A 97 5.60 7.39 4.86
CA SER A 97 4.75 8.51 5.27
C SER A 97 3.27 8.18 5.13
N CYS A 98 2.88 7.54 4.03
CA CYS A 98 1.50 7.12 3.80
C CYS A 98 1.05 6.01 4.76
N GLU A 99 1.93 5.05 5.07
CA GLU A 99 1.65 4.01 6.07
C GLU A 99 1.40 4.62 7.45
N ASN A 100 2.26 5.55 7.88
CA ASN A 100 2.11 6.25 9.16
C ASN A 100 0.79 7.03 9.22
N GLU A 101 0.42 7.69 8.13
CA GLU A 101 -0.85 8.42 8.03
C GLU A 101 -2.04 7.47 8.18
N ILE A 102 -2.08 6.36 7.43
CA ILE A 102 -3.15 5.33 7.50
C ILE A 102 -3.28 4.75 8.91
N MET A 103 -2.17 4.61 9.64
CA MET A 103 -2.19 4.10 11.01
C MET A 103 -3.01 4.99 11.97
N GLN A 104 -3.12 6.30 11.72
CA GLN A 104 -3.87 7.24 12.55
C GLN A 104 -5.39 7.20 12.35
N TYR A 105 -5.89 6.51 11.33
CA TYR A 105 -7.33 6.46 11.03
C TYR A 105 -7.97 5.14 11.46
N ILE A 106 -9.28 5.19 11.74
CA ILE A 106 -10.13 4.01 11.77
C ILE A 106 -10.61 3.76 10.34
N VAL A 107 -10.34 2.57 9.81
CA VAL A 107 -10.62 2.23 8.42
C VAL A 107 -11.66 1.12 8.40
N TYR A 108 -12.70 1.30 7.60
CA TYR A 108 -13.69 0.26 7.30
C TYR A 108 -13.69 -0.02 5.81
N TRP A 109 -13.54 -1.28 5.44
CA TRP A 109 -13.76 -1.69 4.06
C TRP A 109 -15.26 -1.84 3.83
N ASN A 110 -15.84 -0.96 3.00
CA ASN A 110 -17.30 -0.92 2.79
C ASN A 110 -17.85 -2.11 1.97
N ARG A 111 -16.96 -2.97 1.44
CA ARG A 111 -17.30 -4.08 0.52
C ARG A 111 -18.15 -3.59 -0.66
N HIS A 112 -18.66 -4.51 -1.46
CA HIS A 112 -19.65 -4.18 -2.48
C HIS A 112 -21.02 -4.03 -1.81
N GLN A 113 -21.66 -2.87 -1.97
CA GLN A 113 -22.98 -2.58 -1.42
C GLN A 113 -24.03 -2.63 -2.54
N ASN A 114 -25.05 -3.46 -2.38
CA ASN A 114 -26.22 -3.47 -3.25
C ASN A 114 -27.36 -2.73 -2.57
N ILE A 115 -27.79 -1.60 -3.14
CA ILE A 115 -28.97 -0.87 -2.69
C ILE A 115 -30.15 -1.38 -3.53
N LEU A 116 -30.93 -2.29 -2.96
CA LEU A 116 -32.17 -2.75 -3.58
C LEU A 116 -33.22 -1.66 -3.39
N LYS A 117 -33.66 -1.03 -4.49
CA LYS A 117 -34.81 -0.12 -4.48
C LYS A 117 -36.08 -0.89 -4.80
N LYS A 118 -37.16 -0.60 -4.08
CA LYS A 118 -38.49 -1.10 -4.43
C LYS A 118 -38.93 -0.47 -5.75
N LYS A 119 -39.56 -1.24 -6.62
CA LYS A 119 -40.16 -0.75 -7.87
C LYS A 119 -41.22 0.31 -7.52
N GLU A 120 -41.10 1.50 -8.10
CA GLU A 120 -42.16 2.50 -8.06
C GLU A 120 -43.29 2.02 -8.99
N ASP A 121 -44.51 1.93 -8.44
CA ASP A 121 -45.72 1.47 -9.14
C ASP A 121 -46.27 2.55 -10.08
#